data_AF-A0AAD6YDL2-F1
#
_entry.id   AF-A0AAD6YDL2-F1
#
_cell.length_a   1.000
_cell.length_b   1.000
_cell.length_c   1.000
_cell.angle_alpha   90.00
_cell.angle_beta   90.00
_cell.angle_gamma   90.00
#
_symmetry.space_group_name_H-M   'P 1'
#
loop_
_entity.id
_entity.type
_entity.pdbx_description
1 polymer ?
#
loop_
_entity_poly.entity_id
_entity_poly.type
_entity_poly.pdbx_seq_one_letter_code
_entity_poly.pdbx_strand_id
1 'polypeptide(L)'
;IISSYTPTLTALFDLPADNVAHFRMLAVIEPHAPNNSPLPGTKMELNAIKSRVPSQWLTALETTAQDTVMHHLHSSSVVHFACHGTQDSQNPLNSGLILSDGLLDVSRIMRAPVAVYDKTDTPKKSMKLAFLSACETAKGDANTPDEAMHLAATLLFAGFGGVVATMW
;
A
#
# COMPACT_ATOMS: atom_id res chain seq x y z
N ILE A 1 -21.63 6.02 3.71
CA ILE A 1 -20.95 6.08 5.02
C ILE A 1 -19.50 5.69 4.76
N ILE A 2 -18.53 6.53 5.14
CA ILE A 2 -17.11 6.17 5.10
C ILE A 2 -16.74 5.85 6.55
N SER A 3 -16.46 4.58 6.84
CA SER A 3 -16.05 4.14 8.17
C SER A 3 -14.54 3.92 8.18
N SER A 4 -13.84 4.49 9.15
CA SER A 4 -12.42 4.24 9.40
C SER A 4 -12.27 3.16 10.48
N TYR A 5 -11.30 2.26 10.31
CA TYR A 5 -10.97 1.21 11.28
C TYR A 5 -9.49 1.33 11.68
N THR A 6 -9.19 1.14 12.98
CA THR A 6 -7.81 1.00 13.47
C THR A 6 -7.67 -0.39 14.11
N PRO A 7 -6.69 -1.21 13.71
CA PRO A 7 -6.54 -2.58 14.21
C PRO A 7 -6.06 -2.62 15.65
N THR A 8 -5.38 -1.55 16.12
CA THR A 8 -4.92 -1.44 17.51
C THR A 8 -5.07 -0.01 18.01
N LEU A 9 -5.20 0.15 19.34
CA LEU A 9 -5.23 1.46 20.00
C LEU A 9 -3.90 2.21 19.85
N THR A 10 -2.77 1.49 19.84
CA THR A 10 -1.42 2.04 19.69
C THR A 10 -1.23 2.76 18.35
N ALA A 11 -1.82 2.23 17.27
CA ALA A 11 -1.77 2.88 15.95
C ALA A 11 -2.40 4.28 15.94
N LEU A 12 -3.33 4.59 16.87
CA LEU A 12 -3.94 5.92 17.00
C LEU A 12 -3.05 6.91 17.75
N PHE A 13 -2.27 6.45 18.72
CA PHE A 13 -1.40 7.30 19.54
C PHE A 13 -0.06 7.63 18.86
N ASP A 14 0.36 6.82 17.90
CA ASP A 14 1.62 6.97 17.16
C ASP A 14 1.55 7.93 15.96
N LEU A 15 0.47 8.72 15.82
CA LEU A 15 0.30 9.68 14.73
C LEU A 15 1.22 10.91 14.94
N PRO A 16 2.25 11.12 14.10
CA PRO A 16 3.11 12.29 14.22
C PRO A 16 2.35 13.57 13.83
N ALA A 17 2.68 14.70 14.46
CA ALA A 17 2.15 16.00 14.07
C ALA A 17 2.49 16.33 12.60
N ASP A 18 1.51 16.90 11.91
CA ASP A 18 1.49 17.23 10.48
C ASP A 18 2.84 17.70 9.93
N ASN A 19 3.34 17.00 8.91
CA ASN A 19 4.42 17.51 8.08
C ASN A 19 4.11 17.29 6.61
N VAL A 20 3.16 18.10 6.10
CA VAL A 20 2.78 18.20 4.68
C VAL A 20 3.98 18.55 3.78
N ALA A 21 5.10 19.00 4.36
CA ALA A 21 6.30 19.44 3.65
C ALA A 21 7.01 18.34 2.82
N HIS A 22 6.69 17.05 2.99
CA HIS A 22 7.39 15.94 2.32
C HIS A 22 6.48 15.02 1.48
N PHE A 23 5.42 15.56 0.87
CA PHE A 23 4.56 14.77 0.00
C PHE A 23 5.32 14.19 -1.22
N ARG A 24 5.39 12.87 -1.30
CA ARG A 24 5.87 12.09 -2.46
C ARG A 24 4.96 10.89 -2.66
N MET A 25 4.34 10.80 -3.83
CA MET A 25 3.42 9.73 -4.19
C MET A 25 4.10 8.72 -5.11
N LEU A 26 3.98 7.46 -4.76
CA LEU A 26 4.25 6.32 -5.63
C LEU A 26 2.92 5.75 -6.12
N ALA A 27 2.70 5.67 -7.42
CA ALA A 27 1.56 4.98 -8.02
C ALA A 27 2.06 3.71 -8.72
N VAL A 28 1.67 2.54 -8.23
CA VAL A 28 1.99 1.23 -8.79
C VAL A 28 0.75 0.68 -9.47
N ILE A 29 0.84 0.53 -10.79
CA ILE A 29 -0.29 0.23 -11.67
C ILE A 29 0.03 -1.06 -12.42
N GLU A 30 -0.76 -2.10 -12.19
CA GLU A 30 -0.64 -3.37 -12.91
C GLU A 30 -1.96 -3.70 -13.63
N PRO A 31 -2.14 -3.22 -14.87
CA PRO A 31 -3.33 -3.50 -15.66
C PRO A 31 -3.35 -4.94 -16.21
N HIS A 32 -2.18 -5.59 -16.35
CA HIS A 32 -2.05 -6.91 -16.98
C HIS A 32 -1.09 -7.80 -16.18
N ALA A 33 -1.57 -8.30 -15.04
CA ALA A 33 -0.85 -9.31 -14.28
C ALA A 33 -0.92 -10.69 -15.00
N PRO A 34 0.17 -11.47 -15.03
CA PRO A 34 0.17 -12.82 -15.58
C PRO A 34 -0.90 -13.71 -14.92
N ASN A 35 -1.64 -14.49 -15.71
CA ASN A 35 -2.70 -15.41 -15.27
C ASN A 35 -3.93 -14.77 -14.59
N ASN A 36 -4.06 -13.44 -14.63
CA ASN A 36 -5.21 -12.73 -14.08
C ASN A 36 -5.99 -12.01 -15.18
N SER A 37 -7.26 -11.69 -14.90
CA SER A 37 -8.06 -10.86 -15.81
C SER A 37 -7.48 -9.44 -15.90
N PRO A 38 -7.53 -8.79 -17.07
CA PRO A 38 -7.10 -7.41 -17.21
C PRO A 38 -7.88 -6.45 -16.32
N LEU A 39 -7.20 -5.47 -15.75
CA LEU A 39 -7.79 -4.37 -14.97
C LEU A 39 -7.62 -3.04 -15.71
N PRO A 40 -8.34 -2.78 -16.83
CA PRO A 40 -8.19 -1.55 -17.60
C PRO A 40 -8.53 -0.28 -16.79
N GLY A 41 -9.32 -0.42 -15.73
CA GLY A 41 -9.66 0.66 -14.79
C GLY A 41 -8.45 1.28 -14.10
N THR A 42 -7.38 0.52 -13.89
CA THR A 42 -6.16 1.02 -13.21
C THR A 42 -5.47 2.11 -14.03
N LYS A 43 -5.60 2.09 -15.37
CA LYS A 43 -5.12 3.17 -16.25
C LYS A 43 -5.94 4.45 -16.09
N MET A 44 -7.26 4.32 -15.86
CA MET A 44 -8.11 5.48 -15.58
C MET A 44 -7.77 6.10 -14.23
N GLU A 45 -7.52 5.27 -13.21
CA GLU A 45 -7.02 5.73 -11.91
C GLU A 45 -5.69 6.48 -12.04
N LEU A 46 -4.74 5.93 -12.79
CA LEU A 46 -3.45 6.58 -13.00
C LEU A 46 -3.60 7.94 -13.69
N ASN A 47 -4.47 8.04 -14.70
CA ASN A 47 -4.74 9.32 -15.36
C ASN A 47 -5.38 10.33 -14.41
N ALA A 48 -6.28 9.88 -13.54
CA ALA A 48 -6.87 10.71 -12.50
C ALA A 48 -5.82 11.23 -11.50
N ILE A 49 -4.85 10.39 -11.12
CA ILE A 49 -3.71 10.78 -10.27
C ILE A 49 -2.82 11.78 -11.00
N LYS A 50 -2.38 11.48 -12.23
CA LYS A 50 -1.53 12.36 -13.06
C LYS A 50 -2.16 13.75 -13.28
N SER A 51 -3.49 13.84 -13.32
CA SER A 51 -4.20 15.12 -13.46
C SER A 51 -4.24 15.99 -12.19
N ARG A 52 -3.95 15.42 -11.02
CA ARG A 52 -4.08 16.08 -9.71
C ARG A 52 -2.76 16.21 -8.97
N VAL A 53 -1.83 15.30 -9.23
CA VAL A 53 -0.53 15.25 -8.57
C VAL A 53 0.55 15.77 -9.52
N PRO A 54 1.23 16.87 -9.17
CA PRO A 54 2.35 17.38 -9.95
C PRO A 54 3.43 16.31 -10.19
N SER A 55 3.98 16.27 -11.40
CA SER A 55 4.96 15.25 -11.82
C SER A 55 6.20 15.22 -10.93
N GLN A 56 6.62 16.35 -10.36
CA GLN A 56 7.76 16.43 -9.44
C GLN A 56 7.57 15.66 -8.12
N TRP A 57 6.32 15.28 -7.80
CA TRP A 57 5.97 14.54 -6.59
C TRP A 57 5.39 13.16 -6.89
N LEU A 58 5.30 12.76 -8.16
CA LEU A 58 4.70 11.50 -8.58
C LEU A 58 5.73 10.61 -9.27
N THR A 59 5.98 9.45 -8.67
CA THR A 59 6.58 8.31 -9.35
C THR A 59 5.46 7.38 -9.79
N ALA A 60 5.23 7.26 -11.10
CA ALA A 60 4.26 6.31 -11.65
C ALA A 60 5.01 5.12 -12.25
N LEU A 61 4.70 3.92 -11.76
CA LEU A 61 5.23 2.66 -12.26
C LEU A 61 4.07 1.86 -12.86
N GLU A 62 4.18 1.52 -14.14
CA GLU A 62 3.21 0.71 -14.88
C GLU A 62 3.88 -0.62 -15.26
N THR A 63 3.26 -1.75 -14.94
CA THR A 63 3.76 -3.11 -15.23
C THR A 63 5.25 -3.27 -14.91
N THR A 64 5.57 -3.25 -13.62
CA THR A 64 6.94 -3.13 -13.10
C THR A 64 7.33 -4.33 -12.24
N ALA A 65 8.62 -4.56 -12.13
CA ALA A 65 9.19 -5.57 -11.23
C ALA A 65 9.06 -5.15 -9.76
N GLN A 66 8.99 -6.13 -8.87
CA GLN A 66 8.90 -5.95 -7.42
C GLN A 66 10.05 -5.11 -6.87
N ASP A 67 11.28 -5.32 -7.33
CA ASP A 67 12.46 -4.57 -6.83
C ASP A 67 12.37 -3.07 -7.13
N THR A 68 11.82 -2.69 -8.28
CA THR A 68 11.61 -1.28 -8.64
C THR A 68 10.56 -0.65 -7.74
N VAL A 69 9.48 -1.37 -7.43
CA VAL A 69 8.47 -0.91 -6.47
C VAL A 69 9.11 -0.69 -5.10
N MET A 70 9.84 -1.67 -4.59
CA MET A 70 10.51 -1.60 -3.29
C MET A 70 11.49 -0.44 -3.22
N HIS A 71 12.29 -0.22 -4.27
CA HIS A 71 13.23 0.90 -4.35
C HIS A 71 12.54 2.25 -4.14
N HIS A 72 11.42 2.49 -4.83
CA HIS A 72 10.69 3.75 -4.71
C HIS A 72 9.87 3.86 -3.43
N LEU A 73 9.37 2.72 -2.92
CA LEU A 73 8.55 2.63 -1.71
C LEU A 73 9.22 3.29 -0.50
N HIS A 74 10.55 3.20 -0.39
CA HIS A 74 11.31 3.81 0.69
C HIS A 74 11.15 5.33 0.76
N SER A 75 11.10 5.99 -0.40
CA SER A 75 11.12 7.45 -0.51
C SER A 75 9.73 8.11 -0.62
N SER A 76 8.67 7.31 -0.70
CA SER A 76 7.29 7.78 -0.83
C SER A 76 6.61 7.97 0.53
N SER A 77 5.84 9.05 0.66
CA SER A 77 4.94 9.28 1.79
C SER A 77 3.52 8.76 1.53
N VAL A 78 3.14 8.62 0.26
CA VAL A 78 1.85 8.05 -0.16
C VAL A 78 2.11 7.00 -1.23
N VAL A 79 1.42 5.86 -1.14
CA VAL A 79 1.53 4.78 -2.11
C VAL A 79 0.14 4.40 -2.57
N HIS A 80 -0.09 4.37 -3.88
CA HIS A 80 -1.33 3.92 -4.50
C HIS A 80 -1.05 2.64 -5.26
N PHE A 81 -1.69 1.55 -4.87
CA PHE A 81 -1.61 0.27 -5.55
C PHE A 81 -2.92 0.04 -6.31
N ALA A 82 -2.84 -0.04 -7.64
CA ALA A 82 -3.94 -0.41 -8.51
C ALA A 82 -3.54 -1.66 -9.30
N CYS A 83 -3.77 -2.82 -8.69
CA CYS A 83 -3.33 -4.14 -9.16
C CYS A 83 -4.20 -5.24 -8.54
N HIS A 84 -3.94 -6.51 -8.84
CA HIS A 84 -4.61 -7.60 -8.15
C HIS A 84 -4.00 -7.82 -6.76
N GLY A 85 -4.83 -8.09 -5.77
CA GLY A 85 -4.41 -8.57 -4.46
C GLY A 85 -4.66 -10.08 -4.34
N THR A 86 -3.92 -10.72 -3.45
CA THR A 86 -4.20 -12.10 -3.02
C THR A 86 -4.09 -12.19 -1.51
N GLN A 87 -4.94 -13.01 -0.91
CA GLN A 87 -4.94 -13.29 0.52
C GLN A 87 -4.59 -14.76 0.76
N ASP A 88 -3.72 -15.02 1.73
CA ASP A 88 -3.44 -16.35 2.28
C ASP A 88 -4.00 -16.38 3.71
N SER A 89 -5.12 -17.07 3.91
CA SER A 89 -5.80 -17.14 5.21
C SER A 89 -5.05 -17.97 6.24
N GLN A 90 -4.14 -18.85 5.82
CA GLN A 90 -3.33 -19.67 6.72
C GLN A 90 -2.07 -18.92 7.16
N ASN A 91 -1.48 -18.13 6.26
CA ASN A 91 -0.32 -17.30 6.57
C ASN A 91 -0.44 -15.93 5.91
N PRO A 92 -1.02 -14.94 6.60
CA PRO A 92 -1.32 -13.66 5.97
C PRO A 92 -0.10 -12.80 5.61
N LEU A 93 1.10 -13.15 6.07
CA LEU A 93 2.34 -12.54 5.59
C LEU A 93 2.68 -12.96 4.15
N ASN A 94 2.13 -14.08 3.67
CA ASN A 94 2.21 -14.52 2.27
C ASN A 94 1.15 -13.87 1.38
N SER A 95 0.19 -13.14 1.96
CA SER A 95 -0.71 -12.28 1.17
C SER A 95 0.10 -11.20 0.46
N GLY A 96 -0.44 -10.60 -0.59
CA GLY A 96 0.32 -9.59 -1.32
C GLY A 96 -0.36 -9.02 -2.55
N LEU A 97 0.45 -8.34 -3.36
CA LEU A 97 0.03 -7.67 -4.59
C LEU A 97 0.69 -8.34 -5.79
N ILE A 98 -0.10 -8.69 -6.80
CA ILE A 98 0.41 -9.37 -8.00
C ILE A 98 0.93 -8.31 -8.98
N LEU A 99 2.22 -8.40 -9.28
CA LEU A 99 2.94 -7.54 -10.22
C LEU A 99 3.45 -8.37 -11.42
N SER A 100 4.06 -7.69 -12.39
CA SER A 100 4.56 -8.29 -13.62
C SER A 100 5.49 -9.49 -13.46
N ASP A 101 6.30 -9.52 -12.40
CA ASP A 101 7.29 -10.56 -12.08
C ASP A 101 6.87 -11.47 -10.90
N GLY A 102 5.60 -11.41 -10.49
CA GLY A 102 5.02 -12.29 -9.48
C GLY A 102 4.43 -11.54 -8.28
N LEU A 103 4.31 -12.27 -7.17
CA LEU A 103 3.66 -11.77 -5.95
C LEU A 103 4.62 -10.94 -5.10
N LEU A 104 4.31 -9.65 -4.92
CA LEU A 104 4.89 -8.81 -3.87
C LEU A 104 4.20 -9.12 -2.54
N ASP A 105 4.75 -10.08 -1.79
CA ASP A 105 4.21 -10.47 -0.49
C ASP A 105 4.42 -9.40 0.59
N VAL A 106 3.56 -9.41 1.62
CA VAL A 106 3.63 -8.43 2.69
C VAL A 106 4.91 -8.60 3.51
N SER A 107 5.43 -9.81 3.68
CA SER A 107 6.70 -10.02 4.40
C SER A 107 7.85 -9.22 3.77
N ARG A 108 7.87 -9.10 2.43
CA ARG A 108 8.82 -8.29 1.69
C ARG A 108 8.56 -6.80 1.89
N ILE A 109 7.31 -6.36 1.87
CA ILE A 109 6.93 -4.97 2.17
C ILE A 109 7.34 -4.58 3.60
N MET A 110 7.15 -5.46 4.58
CA MET A 110 7.53 -5.24 5.99
C MET A 110 9.04 -5.11 6.20
N ARG A 111 9.85 -5.79 5.37
CA ARG A 111 11.31 -5.66 5.41
C ARG A 111 11.80 -4.33 4.88
N ALA A 112 10.96 -3.53 4.20
CA ALA A 112 11.34 -2.18 3.86
C ALA A 112 11.35 -1.30 5.12
N PRO A 113 12.50 -0.74 5.55
CA PRO A 113 12.50 0.30 6.56
C PRO A 113 11.54 1.44 6.18
N VAL A 114 10.50 1.61 6.99
CA VAL A 114 9.57 2.77 6.97
C VAL A 114 10.15 3.96 7.75
N ALA A 115 11.29 3.75 8.42
CA ALA A 115 12.07 4.80 9.06
C ALA A 115 12.77 5.66 8.00
N VAL A 116 12.47 6.95 7.99
CA VAL A 116 13.25 7.95 7.26
C VAL A 116 14.19 8.57 8.29
N TYR A 117 15.49 8.32 8.10
CA TYR A 117 16.52 9.03 8.84
C TYR A 117 16.71 10.41 8.19
N ASP A 118 16.51 11.48 8.95
CA ASP A 118 16.90 12.83 8.51
C ASP A 118 18.43 12.98 8.63
N LYS A 119 19.00 14.02 8.01
CA LYS A 119 20.41 14.46 8.12
C LYS A 119 20.87 14.67 9.57
N THR A 120 19.95 14.68 10.53
CA THR A 120 20.20 14.80 11.97
C THR A 120 20.26 13.45 12.70
N ASP A 121 20.31 12.32 11.98
CA ASP A 121 20.40 10.94 12.52
C ASP A 121 19.29 10.60 13.54
N THR A 122 18.18 11.33 13.44
CA THR A 122 17.02 11.17 14.32
C THR A 122 16.00 10.35 13.56
N PRO A 123 15.59 9.16 14.05
CA PRO A 123 14.60 8.35 13.38
C PRO A 123 13.25 9.08 13.42
N LYS A 124 12.84 9.65 12.28
CA LYS A 124 11.44 10.05 12.09
C LYS A 124 10.71 8.88 11.47
N LYS A 125 9.72 8.36 12.20
CA LYS A 125 8.72 7.43 11.67
C LYS A 125 7.98 8.20 10.58
N SER A 126 8.31 7.95 9.31
CA SER A 126 7.56 8.58 8.21
C SER A 126 6.24 7.86 8.11
N MET A 127 5.15 8.58 8.36
CA MET A 127 3.82 8.01 8.25
C MET A 127 3.50 7.81 6.77
N LYS A 128 3.53 6.57 6.29
CA LYS A 128 3.11 6.25 4.92
C LYS A 128 1.62 6.00 4.89
N LEU A 129 0.93 6.62 3.93
CA LEU A 129 -0.44 6.27 3.57
C LEU A 129 -0.42 5.27 2.40
N ALA A 130 -1.05 4.11 2.55
CA ALA A 130 -1.32 3.22 1.42
C ALA A 130 -2.77 3.37 0.96
N PHE A 131 -2.98 3.43 -0.35
CA PHE A 131 -4.28 3.30 -0.98
C PHE A 131 -4.29 2.01 -1.79
N LEU A 132 -5.23 1.12 -1.49
CA LEU A 132 -5.39 -0.17 -2.13
C LEU A 132 -6.64 -0.16 -3.01
N SER A 133 -6.44 0.09 -4.31
CA SER A 133 -7.42 -0.17 -5.37
C SER A 133 -7.19 -1.58 -5.93
N ALA A 134 -7.27 -2.58 -5.06
CA ALA A 134 -7.07 -3.98 -5.41
C ALA A 134 -8.23 -4.83 -4.90
N CYS A 135 -8.54 -5.89 -5.64
CA CYS A 135 -9.63 -6.82 -5.32
C CYS A 135 -9.38 -7.52 -3.98
N GLU A 136 -10.44 -7.71 -3.18
CA GLU A 136 -10.44 -8.47 -1.91
C GLU A 136 -9.54 -7.92 -0.79
N THR A 137 -9.12 -6.65 -0.86
CA THR A 137 -8.18 -6.07 0.13
C THR A 137 -8.74 -5.95 1.55
N ALA A 138 -10.07 -5.94 1.69
CA ALA A 138 -10.79 -5.82 2.95
C ALA A 138 -11.93 -6.86 3.13
N LYS A 139 -11.83 -8.03 2.47
CA LYS A 139 -12.80 -9.13 2.65
C LYS A 139 -12.36 -10.03 3.81
N GLY A 140 -13.19 -10.14 4.85
CA GLY A 140 -12.93 -11.00 6.00
C GLY A 140 -13.32 -12.45 5.70
N ASP A 141 -12.71 -13.41 6.38
CA ASP A 141 -13.19 -14.79 6.37
C ASP A 141 -14.58 -14.85 7.02
N ALA A 142 -15.52 -15.56 6.37
CA ALA A 142 -16.87 -15.76 6.88
C ALA A 142 -16.90 -16.57 8.19
N ASN A 143 -15.83 -17.31 8.50
CA ASN A 143 -15.73 -18.16 9.70
C ASN A 143 -14.99 -17.52 10.89
N THR A 144 -14.27 -16.41 10.69
CA THR A 144 -13.50 -15.73 11.75
C THR A 144 -13.58 -14.20 11.61
N PRO A 145 -14.72 -13.58 11.98
CA PRO A 145 -14.93 -12.14 11.83
C PRO A 145 -13.97 -11.27 12.68
N ASP A 146 -13.32 -11.83 13.70
CA ASP A 146 -12.36 -11.13 14.57
C ASP A 146 -10.91 -11.18 14.08
N GLU A 147 -10.55 -12.09 13.16
CA GLU A 147 -9.21 -12.16 12.54
C GLU A 147 -9.26 -11.53 11.15
N ALA A 148 -9.52 -10.23 11.14
CA ALA A 148 -9.42 -9.39 9.95
C ALA A 148 -7.95 -9.20 9.55
N MET A 149 -7.28 -10.26 9.09
CA MET A 149 -5.95 -10.21 8.47
C MET A 149 -6.05 -9.73 7.00
N HIS A 150 -6.80 -8.65 6.84
CA HIS A 150 -6.92 -7.91 5.59
C HIS A 150 -5.54 -7.41 5.15
N LEU A 151 -5.26 -7.40 3.85
CA LEU A 151 -4.04 -6.81 3.29
C LEU A 151 -3.80 -5.39 3.84
N ALA A 152 -4.88 -4.65 4.10
CA ALA A 152 -4.84 -3.36 4.77
C ALA A 152 -4.30 -3.41 6.20
N ALA A 153 -4.76 -4.37 7.02
CA ALA A 153 -4.26 -4.58 8.37
C ALA A 153 -2.78 -4.97 8.35
N THR A 154 -2.38 -5.84 7.40
CA THR A 154 -0.97 -6.25 7.28
C THR A 154 -0.06 -5.09 6.87
N LEU A 155 -0.53 -4.15 6.04
CA LEU A 155 0.21 -2.92 5.75
C LEU A 155 0.30 -1.97 6.95
N LEU A 156 -0.75 -1.88 7.79
CA LEU A 156 -0.67 -1.15 9.06
C LEU A 156 0.38 -1.78 9.99
N PHE A 157 0.41 -3.11 10.10
CA PHE A 157 1.46 -3.84 10.82
C PHE A 157 2.86 -3.66 10.20
N ALA A 158 2.94 -3.46 8.87
CA ALA A 158 4.17 -3.12 8.18
C ALA A 158 4.68 -1.70 8.47
N GLY A 159 3.95 -0.90 9.24
CA GLY A 159 4.35 0.43 9.68
C GLY A 159 3.79 1.57 8.83
N PHE A 160 2.87 1.30 7.90
CA PHE A 160 2.05 2.37 7.31
C PHE A 160 1.19 2.97 8.43
N GLY A 161 1.13 4.29 8.53
CA GLY A 161 0.29 4.92 9.55
C GLY A 161 -1.14 5.20 9.09
N GLY A 162 -1.46 4.88 7.84
CA GLY A 162 -2.83 4.85 7.36
C GLY A 162 -2.95 3.94 6.14
N VAL A 163 -4.09 3.26 6.03
CA VAL A 163 -4.43 2.48 4.84
C VAL A 163 -5.89 2.73 4.46
N VAL A 164 -6.11 3.04 3.19
CA VAL A 164 -7.43 3.06 2.56
C VAL A 164 -7.53 1.82 1.70
N ALA A 165 -8.54 1.00 1.95
CA ALA A 165 -8.76 -0.26 1.25
C ALA A 165 -10.24 -0.44 0.91
N THR A 166 -10.51 -1.39 0.03
CA THR A 166 -11.81 -1.54 -0.63
C THR A 166 -12.33 -2.97 -0.45
N MET A 167 -13.63 -3.11 -0.17
CA MET A 167 -14.26 -4.40 0.21
C MET A 167 -14.90 -5.14 -0.98
N TRP A 168 -14.59 -4.78 -2.22
CA TRP A 168 -15.23 -5.35 -3.41
C TRP A 168 -14.36 -6.37 -4.15
#